data_AF-A0A7G1KUF8-F1
#
_entry.id   AF-A0A7G1KUF8-F1
#
_cell.length_a   1.000
_cell.length_b   1.000
_cell.length_c   1.000
_cell.angle_alpha   90.00
_cell.angle_beta   90.00
_cell.angle_gamma   90.00
#
_symmetry.space_group_name_H-M   'P 1'
#
loop_
_entity.id
_entity.type
_entity.pdbx_description
1 polymer ?
#
loop_
_entity_poly.entity_id
_entity_poly.type
_entity_poly.pdbx_seq_one_letter_code
_entity_poly.pdbx_strand_id
1 'polypeptide(L)'
;MRTKLLTGLPVALLLGSAVAVMVAPEAAAVPTYSCTAQGYDGQQLEPVVVEARNGVSQARLRARPEWRGQAQFETIRCTPTGGQSPADR
;
A
#
# COMPACT_ATOMS: atom_id res chain seq x y z
N MET A 1 31.69 -51.15 -37.80
CA MET A 1 31.14 -49.82 -38.10
C MET A 1 29.61 -49.92 -38.12
N ARG A 2 28.91 -49.05 -37.34
CA ARG A 2 27.54 -48.50 -37.50
C ARG A 2 26.54 -49.30 -38.38
N THR A 3 25.30 -49.67 -38.01
CA THR A 3 24.27 -49.22 -37.05
C THR A 3 23.09 -50.20 -37.21
N LYS A 4 22.25 -50.47 -36.19
CA LYS A 4 20.78 -50.53 -36.35
C LYS A 4 20.04 -50.62 -35.02
N LEU A 5 19.18 -49.62 -34.83
CA LEU A 5 18.28 -49.34 -33.73
C LEU A 5 17.19 -50.41 -33.58
N LEU A 6 16.92 -50.83 -32.34
CA LEU A 6 15.68 -51.51 -31.93
C LEU A 6 15.26 -50.93 -30.56
N THR A 7 14.30 -50.01 -30.58
CA THR A 7 12.91 -50.17 -30.10
C THR A 7 12.72 -50.09 -28.58
N GLY A 8 12.08 -49.01 -28.14
CA GLY A 8 11.52 -48.84 -26.80
C GLY A 8 10.79 -47.49 -26.65
N LEU A 9 9.52 -47.45 -27.07
CA LEU A 9 8.52 -46.40 -26.76
C LEU A 9 8.21 -46.37 -25.24
N PRO A 10 7.44 -45.42 -24.68
CA PRO A 10 7.57 -43.96 -24.65
C PRO A 10 7.33 -43.44 -23.20
N VAL A 11 8.30 -42.81 -22.54
CA VAL A 11 7.99 -42.16 -21.25
C VAL A 11 7.46 -40.77 -21.57
N ALA A 12 6.13 -40.69 -21.63
CA ALA A 12 5.38 -39.45 -21.60
C ALA A 12 5.85 -38.62 -20.40
N LEU A 13 6.74 -37.67 -20.67
CA LEU A 13 7.06 -36.60 -19.74
C LEU A 13 5.79 -35.80 -19.57
N LEU A 14 5.15 -36.02 -18.42
CA LEU A 14 4.13 -35.20 -17.82
C LEU A 14 4.55 -33.73 -17.97
N LEU A 15 4.06 -33.07 -19.01
CA LEU A 15 3.91 -31.62 -19.07
C LEU A 15 2.75 -31.28 -18.11
N GLY A 16 2.98 -31.54 -16.83
CA GLY A 16 2.23 -30.92 -15.77
C GLY A 16 2.52 -29.44 -15.88
N SER A 17 1.56 -28.70 -16.44
CA SER A 17 1.51 -27.25 -16.42
C SER A 17 1.51 -26.81 -14.97
N ALA A 18 2.69 -26.76 -14.36
CA ALA A 18 2.93 -26.02 -13.14
C ALA A 18 2.74 -24.57 -13.55
N VAL A 19 1.48 -24.12 -13.49
CA VAL A 19 1.14 -22.72 -13.42
C VAL A 19 1.85 -22.26 -12.16
N ALA A 20 3.06 -21.73 -12.34
CA ALA A 20 3.72 -20.94 -11.34
C ALA A 20 2.77 -19.78 -11.11
N VAL A 21 1.93 -19.92 -10.08
CA VAL A 21 1.18 -18.81 -9.51
C VAL A 21 2.27 -17.88 -9.03
N MET A 22 2.64 -16.91 -9.88
CA MET A 22 3.41 -15.77 -9.46
C MET A 22 2.53 -15.10 -8.41
N VAL A 23 2.80 -15.40 -7.15
CA VAL A 23 2.31 -14.62 -6.03
C VAL A 23 2.94 -13.25 -6.25
N ALA A 24 2.20 -12.36 -6.92
CA ALA A 24 2.53 -10.96 -6.93
C ALA A 24 2.64 -10.55 -5.46
N PRO A 25 3.72 -9.88 -5.04
CA PRO A 25 3.80 -9.38 -3.69
C PRO A 25 2.57 -8.49 -3.49
N GLU A 26 1.69 -8.92 -2.60
CA GLU A 26 0.60 -8.10 -2.11
C GLU A 26 1.23 -6.77 -1.67
N ALA A 27 0.96 -5.71 -2.43
CA ALA A 27 1.45 -4.39 -2.10
C ALA A 27 0.89 -4.07 -0.73
N ALA A 28 1.75 -4.11 0.30
CA ALA A 28 1.35 -3.82 1.68
C ALA A 28 0.58 -2.50 1.65
N ALA A 29 -0.71 -2.59 1.94
CA ALA A 29 -1.61 -1.45 1.83
C ALA A 29 -1.05 -0.33 2.70
N VAL A 30 -0.94 0.88 2.12
CA VAL A 30 -0.41 2.03 2.84
C VAL A 30 -1.53 2.53 3.75
N PRO A 31 -1.29 2.70 5.05
CA PRO A 31 -2.33 3.17 5.96
C PRO A 31 -2.81 4.56 5.54
N THR A 32 -4.12 4.76 5.53
CA THR A 32 -4.76 6.04 5.26
C THR A 32 -5.20 6.72 6.55
N TYR A 33 -5.11 8.05 6.55
CA TYR A 33 -5.51 8.90 7.67
C TYR A 33 -6.42 10.01 7.16
N SER A 34 -7.54 10.21 7.84
CA SER A 34 -8.35 11.42 7.69
C SER A 34 -7.83 12.50 8.63
N CYS A 35 -7.49 13.65 8.06
CA CYS A 35 -6.97 14.81 8.76
C CYS A 35 -7.95 15.97 8.68
N THR A 36 -8.11 16.69 9.79
CA THR A 36 -8.87 17.93 9.91
C THR A 36 -7.98 19.05 10.46
N ALA A 37 -8.27 20.30 10.10
CA ALA A 37 -7.59 21.47 10.64
C ALA A 37 -8.57 22.63 10.84
N GLN A 38 -8.21 23.60 11.69
CA GLN A 38 -8.90 24.88 11.81
C GLN A 38 -8.15 25.96 11.05
N GLY A 39 -8.91 26.86 10.41
CA GLY A 39 -8.40 28.06 9.76
C GLY A 39 -7.99 29.14 10.76
N TYR A 40 -7.35 30.21 10.28
CA TYR A 40 -7.03 31.38 11.10
C TYR A 40 -8.27 32.17 11.54
N ASP A 41 -9.38 31.99 10.84
CA ASP A 41 -10.71 32.51 11.16
C ASP A 41 -11.48 31.64 12.17
N GLY A 42 -10.88 30.54 12.64
CA GLY A 42 -11.49 29.59 13.56
C GLY A 42 -12.51 28.65 12.92
N GLN A 43 -12.68 28.68 11.58
CA GLN A 43 -13.55 27.73 10.89
C GLN A 43 -12.85 26.38 10.72
N GLN A 44 -13.63 25.30 10.75
CA GLN A 44 -13.14 23.98 10.38
C GLN A 44 -12.91 23.93 8.86
N LEU A 45 -11.71 23.53 8.44
CA LEU A 45 -11.38 23.35 7.02
C LEU A 45 -11.84 21.98 6.51
N GLU A 46 -11.97 21.88 5.18
CA GLU A 46 -12.30 20.65 4.48
C GLU A 46 -11.34 19.51 4.90
N PRO A 47 -11.86 18.35 5.34
CA PRO A 47 -11.03 17.22 5.72
C PRO A 47 -10.26 16.66 4.53
N VAL A 48 -9.00 16.29 4.76
CA VAL A 48 -8.14 15.69 3.73
C VAL A 48 -7.75 14.27 4.13
N VAL A 49 -7.70 13.36 3.16
CA VAL A 49 -7.23 11.99 3.39
C VAL A 49 -5.82 11.85 2.84
N VAL A 50 -4.91 11.38 3.68
CA VAL A 50 -3.50 11.22 3.33
C VAL A 50 -3.00 9.82 3.66
N GLU A 51 -2.10 9.33 2.82
CA GLU A 51 -1.39 8.08 3.06
C GLU A 51 -0.14 8.32 3.92
N ALA A 52 0.01 7.56 5.00
CA ALA A 52 1.18 7.62 5.85
C ALA A 52 1.58 6.22 6.35
N ARG A 53 2.83 5.85 6.08
CA ARG A 53 3.41 4.58 6.52
C ARG A 53 3.82 4.61 7.99
N ASN A 54 4.20 5.79 8.49
CA ASN A 54 4.85 5.98 9.78
C ASN A 54 3.93 6.67 10.80
N GLY A 55 2.62 6.40 10.73
CA GLY A 55 1.67 6.89 11.75
C GLY A 55 1.14 8.31 11.54
N VAL A 56 0.40 8.76 12.56
CA VAL A 56 -0.30 10.04 12.63
C VAL A 56 0.64 11.24 12.45
N SER A 57 1.86 11.19 12.99
CA SER A 57 2.83 12.29 12.87
C SER A 57 3.23 12.54 11.42
N GLN A 58 3.48 11.48 10.65
CA GLN A 58 3.76 11.60 9.22
C GLN A 58 2.52 12.08 8.46
N ALA A 59 1.33 11.55 8.78
CA ALA A 59 0.07 12.01 8.18
C ALA A 59 -0.13 13.52 8.38
N ARG A 60 0.13 14.02 9.59
CA ARG A 60 0.06 15.45 9.91
C ARG A 60 0.97 16.28 9.01
N LEU A 61 2.22 15.85 8.83
CA LEU A 61 3.19 16.54 7.97
C LEU A 61 2.76 16.49 6.50
N ARG A 62 2.18 15.37 6.05
CA ARG A 62 1.64 15.20 4.69
C ARG A 62 0.42 16.07 4.42
N ALA A 63 -0.41 16.34 5.43
CA ALA A 63 -1.61 17.17 5.28
C ALA A 63 -1.32 18.69 5.29
N ARG A 64 -0.18 19.14 5.83
CA ARG A 64 0.16 20.58 5.92
C ARG A 64 0.16 21.34 4.58
N PRO A 65 0.70 20.78 3.48
CA PRO A 65 0.70 21.47 2.19
C PRO A 65 -0.71 21.74 1.65
N GLU A 66 -1.67 20.85 1.92
CA GLU A 66 -3.06 20.97 1.46
C GLU A 66 -3.76 22.22 2.01
N TRP A 67 -3.34 22.69 3.20
CA TRP A 67 -3.89 23.88 3.83
C TRP A 67 -2.90 25.04 3.94
N ARG A 68 -1.91 25.10 3.05
CA ARG A 68 -0.89 26.14 3.07
C ARG A 68 -1.53 27.53 2.97
N GLY A 69 -1.26 28.37 3.96
CA GLY A 69 -1.80 29.74 4.03
C GLY A 69 -3.24 29.84 4.55
N GLN A 70 -3.89 28.73 4.89
CA GLN A 70 -5.28 28.69 5.35
C GLN A 70 -5.39 28.14 6.78
N ALA A 71 -4.67 27.06 7.10
CA ALA A 71 -4.74 26.39 8.40
C ALA A 71 -3.76 26.92 9.44
N GLN A 72 -4.20 26.85 10.70
CA GLN A 72 -3.33 26.80 11.87
C GLN A 72 -2.77 25.38 12.02
N PHE A 73 -1.52 25.16 11.64
CA PHE A 73 -0.93 23.80 11.59
C PHE A 73 -0.88 23.07 12.95
N GLU A 74 -0.97 23.81 14.05
CA GLU A 74 -1.02 23.29 15.42
C GLU A 74 -2.34 22.57 15.71
N THR A 75 -3.40 22.96 15.01
CA THR A 75 -4.75 22.42 15.16
C THR A 75 -4.99 21.17 14.33
N ILE A 76 -4.02 20.76 13.49
CA ILE A 76 -4.18 19.58 12.65
C ILE A 76 -4.33 18.34 13.53
N ARG A 77 -5.41 17.59 13.33
CA ARG A 77 -5.67 16.30 13.94
C ARG A 77 -5.88 15.28 12.84
N CYS A 78 -5.23 14.12 12.95
CA CYS A 78 -5.38 13.03 11.99
C CYS A 78 -5.78 11.75 12.72
N THR A 79 -6.67 10.98 12.10
CA THR A 79 -7.17 9.70 12.61
C THR A 79 -7.08 8.64 11.52
N PRO A 80 -6.69 7.39 11.85
CA PRO A 80 -6.66 6.31 10.87
C PRO A 80 -8.07 5.97 10.41
N THR A 81 -8.30 5.85 9.10
CA THR A 81 -9.63 5.67 8.49
C THR A 81 -10.19 4.24 8.55
N GLY A 82 -9.51 3.34 9.28
CA GLY A 82 -9.96 1.96 9.49
C GLY A 82 -9.42 0.98 8.44
N GLY A 83 -8.68 -0.04 8.90
CA GLY A 83 -8.14 -1.14 8.10
C GLY A 83 -6.65 -1.43 8.34
N GLN A 84 -5.85 -0.41 8.62
CA GLN A 84 -4.42 -0.54 8.96
C GLN A 84 -4.08 0.41 10.09
N SER A 85 -4.23 -0.03 11.33
CA SER A 85 -3.42 0.55 12.40
C SER A 85 -1.99 0.10 12.10
N PRO A 86 -1.01 0.98 11.84
CA PRO A 86 0.36 0.52 11.64
C PRO A 86 0.76 -0.19 12.93
N ALA A 87 0.96 -1.51 12.82
CA ALA A 87 1.34 -2.33 13.94
C ALA A 87 2.62 -1.73 14.55
N ASP A 88 2.49 -1.38 15.82
CA ASP A 88 3.55 -1.02 16.77
C ASP A 88 4.82 -1.84 16.47
N ARG A 89 5.90 -1.18 16.05
CA ARG A 89 7.22 -1.79 15.89
C ARG A 89 8.28 -0.81 16.35
#